data_AF-A0A937D2F7-F1
#
_entry.id   AF-A0A937D2F7-F1
#
_cell.length_a   1.000
_cell.length_b   1.000
_cell.length_c   1.000
_cell.angle_alpha   90.00
_cell.angle_beta   90.00
_cell.angle_gamma   90.00
#
_symmetry.space_group_name_H-M   'P 1'
#
loop_
_entity.id
_entity.type
_entity.pdbx_description
1 polymer ?
#
loop_
_entity_poly.entity_id
_entity_poly.type
_entity_poly.pdbx_seq_one_letter_code
_entity_poly.pdbx_strand_id
1 'polypeptide(L)'
;MKTGKNNPFKGRQFTAEIILWAVRWYLQFPISYRDLECMFSDRGVQVDHTTLFRWIQAYAPELEKRVRPHLRMTTGPWRVDETYIRVKGEWVYLYCAVDAAGQTIDFLLSVKRDATAAKRFFRKALKQSHTVRPRTITVDKNAAYPVATKAMKRAGEIWRFAKLRQLKFLNNIVEQDHRRIKCPVRPGLGFKSFVSASQTIAGYEAVAMIRKGQVLNAPANDMRAQRNFIAALLGVAA
;
A
#
# COMPACT_ATOMS: atom_id res chain seq x y z
N MET A 1 22.43 5.91 19.27
CA MET A 1 22.03 4.48 19.29
C MET A 1 22.39 3.85 17.96
N LYS A 2 23.23 2.80 17.99
CA LYS A 2 23.74 2.09 16.80
C LYS A 2 22.59 1.40 16.05
N THR A 3 22.07 2.02 14.98
CA THR A 3 21.26 1.30 13.98
C THR A 3 22.23 0.58 13.05
N GLY A 4 22.66 -0.62 13.44
CA GLY A 4 23.22 -1.55 12.46
C GLY A 4 22.15 -1.81 11.41
N LYS A 5 22.19 -1.07 10.28
CA LYS A 5 21.30 -1.31 9.14
C LYS A 5 21.56 -2.72 8.67
N ASN A 6 20.69 -3.64 9.07
CA ASN A 6 20.72 -5.02 8.58
C ASN A 6 20.52 -4.93 7.06
N ASN A 7 21.57 -5.20 6.29
CA ASN A 7 21.53 -5.11 4.84
C ASN A 7 20.52 -6.15 4.33
N PRO A 8 19.36 -5.74 3.77
CA PRO A 8 18.31 -6.68 3.39
C PRO A 8 18.71 -7.55 2.19
N PHE A 9 19.82 -7.22 1.51
CA PHE A 9 20.35 -7.93 0.35
C PHE A 9 21.52 -8.87 0.68
N LYS A 10 21.90 -9.01 1.96
CA LYS A 10 23.00 -9.91 2.36
C LYS A 10 22.71 -11.35 1.89
N GLY A 11 23.69 -11.98 1.23
CA GLY A 11 23.59 -13.36 0.76
C GLY A 11 22.74 -13.56 -0.50
N ARG A 12 22.38 -12.49 -1.22
CA ARG A 12 21.72 -12.61 -2.53
C ARG A 12 22.75 -12.81 -3.63
N GLN A 13 22.40 -13.66 -4.61
CA GLN A 13 23.23 -13.90 -5.80
C GLN A 13 23.33 -12.66 -6.70
N PHE A 14 22.27 -11.85 -6.76
CA PHE A 14 22.21 -10.65 -7.58
C PHE A 14 22.53 -9.41 -6.76
N THR A 15 23.09 -8.39 -7.42
CA THR A 15 23.36 -7.10 -6.79
C THR A 15 22.06 -6.46 -6.30
N ALA A 16 22.17 -5.66 -5.23
CA ALA A 16 21.02 -4.97 -4.66
C ALA A 16 20.32 -4.05 -5.69
N GLU A 17 21.08 -3.46 -6.61
CA GLU A 17 20.57 -2.61 -7.68
C GLU A 17 19.64 -3.35 -8.64
N ILE A 18 20.05 -4.52 -9.14
CA ILE A 18 19.25 -5.36 -10.04
C ILE A 18 17.93 -5.76 -9.36
N ILE A 19 18.02 -6.18 -8.09
CA ILE A 19 16.86 -6.54 -7.28
C ILE A 19 15.93 -5.34 -7.11
N LEU A 20 16.47 -4.15 -6.81
CA LEU A 20 15.69 -2.94 -6.66
C LEU A 20 15.01 -2.49 -7.96
N TRP A 21 15.65 -2.67 -9.11
CA TRP A 21 15.03 -2.41 -10.41
C TRP A 21 13.81 -3.31 -10.60
N ALA A 22 13.97 -4.62 -10.36
CA ALA A 22 12.89 -5.59 -10.46
C ALA A 22 11.72 -5.21 -9.54
N VAL A 23 12.02 -4.95 -8.26
CA VAL A 23 11.01 -4.60 -7.25
C VAL A 23 10.28 -3.31 -7.61
N ARG A 24 11.01 -2.26 -7.99
CA ARG A 24 10.38 -0.99 -8.38
C ARG A 24 9.53 -1.12 -9.63
N TRP A 25 10.06 -1.71 -10.69
CA TRP A 25 9.34 -1.79 -11.97
C TRP A 25 8.07 -2.61 -11.83
N TYR A 26 8.13 -3.76 -11.16
CA TYR A 26 6.96 -4.59 -10.91
C TYR A 26 5.89 -3.87 -10.08
N LEU A 27 6.30 -3.17 -9.01
CA LEU A 27 5.36 -2.46 -8.13
C LEU A 27 4.82 -1.16 -8.75
N GLN A 28 5.49 -0.62 -9.76
CA GLN A 28 5.14 0.66 -10.36
C GLN A 28 4.29 0.55 -11.62
N PHE A 29 4.51 -0.50 -12.43
CA PHE A 29 3.93 -0.65 -13.76
C PHE A 29 3.04 -1.88 -13.86
N PRO A 30 2.01 -1.85 -14.75
CA PRO A 30 1.16 -3.00 -15.00
C PRO A 30 1.87 -4.02 -15.88
N ILE A 31 2.83 -4.75 -15.31
CA ILE A 31 3.61 -5.79 -15.99
C ILE A 31 3.49 -7.13 -15.26
N SER A 32 3.56 -8.24 -15.99
CA SER A 32 3.64 -9.57 -15.40
C SER A 32 5.08 -9.92 -15.01
N TYR A 33 5.26 -11.00 -14.22
CA TYR A 33 6.60 -11.49 -13.90
C TYR A 33 7.36 -11.98 -15.13
N ARG A 34 6.66 -12.52 -16.14
CA ARG A 34 7.26 -12.98 -17.40
C ARG A 34 7.71 -11.79 -18.25
N ASP A 35 6.92 -10.72 -18.30
CA ASP A 35 7.32 -9.49 -18.99
C ASP A 35 8.59 -8.92 -18.36
N LEU A 36 8.66 -8.91 -17.02
CA LEU A 36 9.82 -8.42 -16.30
C LEU A 36 11.06 -9.29 -16.54
N GLU A 37 10.91 -10.62 -16.59
CA GLU A 37 11.97 -11.55 -16.98
C GLU A 37 12.49 -11.24 -18.40
N CYS A 38 11.61 -11.05 -19.38
CA CYS A 38 12.00 -10.63 -20.72
C CYS A 38 12.77 -9.29 -20.71
N MET A 39 12.30 -8.31 -19.92
CA MET A 39 12.96 -7.00 -19.78
C MET A 39 14.36 -7.07 -19.15
N PHE A 40 14.63 -8.08 -18.33
CA PHE A 40 15.97 -8.34 -17.78
C PHE A 40 16.85 -9.07 -18.78
N SER A 41 16.31 -10.05 -19.50
CA SER A 41 17.04 -10.77 -20.56
C SER A 41 17.52 -9.83 -21.66
N ASP A 42 16.68 -8.86 -22.07
CA ASP A 42 17.05 -7.78 -23.02
C ASP A 42 18.27 -6.97 -22.54
N ARG A 43 18.45 -6.83 -21.22
CA ARG A 43 19.60 -6.15 -20.59
C ARG A 43 20.76 -7.09 -20.27
N GLY A 44 20.75 -8.33 -20.77
CA GLY A 44 21.78 -9.34 -20.52
C GLY A 44 21.75 -9.97 -19.13
N VAL A 45 20.68 -9.77 -18.36
CA VAL A 45 20.54 -10.32 -17.00
C VAL A 45 19.58 -11.51 -17.04
N GLN A 46 20.10 -12.72 -16.83
CA GLN A 46 19.31 -13.96 -16.81
C GLN A 46 18.72 -14.19 -15.42
N VAL A 47 17.41 -13.95 -15.26
CA VAL A 47 16.66 -14.14 -14.01
C VAL A 47 15.31 -14.77 -14.32
N ASP A 48 15.01 -15.90 -13.68
CA ASP A 48 13.71 -16.57 -13.80
C ASP A 48 12.59 -15.81 -13.06
N HIS A 49 11.38 -15.78 -13.63
CA HIS A 49 10.18 -15.16 -13.05
C HIS A 49 9.86 -15.60 -11.61
N THR A 50 10.18 -16.84 -11.20
CA THR A 50 9.97 -17.29 -9.82
C THR A 50 10.95 -16.62 -8.84
N THR A 51 12.15 -16.29 -9.31
CA THR A 51 13.12 -15.50 -8.54
C THR A 51 12.63 -14.07 -8.36
N LEU A 52 12.11 -13.45 -9.43
CA LEU A 52 11.47 -12.13 -9.36
C LEU A 52 10.30 -12.14 -8.37
N PHE A 53 9.43 -13.16 -8.43
CA PHE A 53 8.34 -13.33 -7.47
C PHE A 53 8.86 -13.35 -6.03
N ARG A 54 9.88 -14.17 -5.72
CA ARG A 54 10.47 -14.24 -4.37
C ARG A 54 11.02 -12.89 -3.90
N TRP A 55 11.61 -12.10 -4.80
CA TRP A 55 12.06 -10.74 -4.45
C TRP A 55 10.88 -9.83 -4.12
N ILE A 56 9.81 -9.82 -4.90
CA ILE A 56 8.62 -9.01 -4.58
C ILE A 56 8.05 -9.41 -3.22
N GLN A 57 7.88 -10.71 -2.96
CA GLN A 57 7.35 -11.20 -1.69
C GLN A 57 8.22 -10.78 -0.49
N ALA A 58 9.54 -10.75 -0.67
CA ALA A 58 10.48 -10.36 0.38
C ALA A 58 10.53 -8.84 0.60
N TYR A 59 10.62 -8.06 -0.48
CA TYR A 59 10.97 -6.63 -0.39
C TYR A 59 9.76 -5.69 -0.43
N ALA A 60 8.62 -6.10 -0.99
CA ALA A 60 7.39 -5.30 -0.98
C ALA A 60 6.93 -4.94 0.45
N PRO A 61 6.78 -5.89 1.40
CA PRO A 61 6.39 -5.55 2.77
C PRO A 61 7.49 -4.76 3.51
N GLU A 62 8.76 -5.04 3.23
CA GLU A 62 9.89 -4.32 3.84
C GLU A 62 9.93 -2.85 3.37
N LEU A 63 9.65 -2.61 2.08
CA LEU A 63 9.52 -1.26 1.53
C LEU A 63 8.39 -0.50 2.21
N GLU A 64 7.21 -1.10 2.32
CA GLU A 64 6.06 -0.49 2.99
C GLU A 64 6.37 -0.08 4.43
N LYS A 65 6.97 -0.99 5.19
CA LYS A 65 7.37 -0.75 6.58
C LYS A 65 8.35 0.42 6.70
N ARG A 66 9.35 0.50 5.82
CA ARG A 66 10.39 1.54 5.85
C ARG A 66 9.91 2.89 5.32
N VAL A 67 8.89 2.91 4.46
CA VAL A 67 8.31 4.16 3.93
C VAL A 67 7.48 4.88 4.99
N ARG A 68 6.74 4.16 5.84
CA ARG A 68 5.79 4.74 6.81
C ARG A 68 6.33 5.92 7.66
N PRO A 69 7.53 5.84 8.26
CA PRO A 69 8.08 6.94 9.06
C PRO A 69 8.38 8.22 8.27
N HIS A 70 8.47 8.14 6.94
CA HIS A 70 8.84 9.26 6.07
C HIS A 70 7.63 9.93 5.42
N LEU A 71 6.41 9.45 5.73
CA LEU A 71 5.17 10.01 5.21
C LEU A 71 4.85 11.33 5.91
N ARG A 72 4.35 12.29 5.13
CA ARG A 72 3.79 13.54 5.65
C ARG A 72 2.54 13.25 6.49
N MET A 73 2.30 14.11 7.47
CA MET A 73 1.08 14.07 8.28
C MET A 73 -0.16 14.19 7.40
N THR A 74 -1.15 13.33 7.61
CA THR A 74 -2.42 13.37 6.88
C THR A 74 -3.34 14.46 7.42
N THR A 75 -4.32 14.85 6.62
CA THR A 75 -5.36 15.79 7.04
C THR A 75 -6.48 15.11 7.85
N GLY A 76 -7.27 15.92 8.56
CA GLY A 76 -8.30 15.47 9.51
C GLY A 76 -9.57 14.85 8.93
N PRO A 77 -10.05 15.18 7.70
CA PRO A 77 -11.16 14.47 7.08
C PRO A 77 -10.68 13.18 6.41
N TRP A 78 -11.32 12.05 6.73
CA TRP A 78 -11.03 10.77 6.09
C TRP A 78 -12.11 10.42 5.08
N ARG A 79 -11.70 9.77 4.01
CA ARG A 79 -12.56 9.07 3.06
C ARG A 79 -12.14 7.62 3.04
N VAL A 80 -13.10 6.73 3.24
CA VAL A 80 -12.86 5.31 3.43
C VAL A 80 -13.78 4.53 2.53
N ASP A 81 -13.22 3.60 1.78
CA ASP A 81 -13.97 2.75 0.87
C ASP A 81 -13.35 1.35 0.79
N GLU A 82 -14.13 0.40 0.29
CA GLU A 82 -13.66 -0.96 0.04
C GLU A 82 -13.67 -1.27 -1.45
N THR A 83 -12.70 -2.06 -1.89
CA THR A 83 -12.67 -2.53 -3.27
C THR A 83 -12.39 -4.03 -3.36
N TYR A 84 -12.94 -4.64 -4.41
CA TYR A 84 -12.80 -6.07 -4.64
C TYR A 84 -11.49 -6.40 -5.36
N ILE A 85 -10.78 -7.40 -4.84
CA ILE A 85 -9.58 -7.99 -5.46
C ILE A 85 -9.78 -9.50 -5.54
N ARG A 86 -9.37 -10.12 -6.64
CA ARG A 86 -9.50 -11.57 -6.82
C ARG A 86 -8.27 -12.29 -6.26
N VAL A 87 -8.50 -13.22 -5.34
CA VAL A 87 -7.47 -14.03 -4.68
C VAL A 87 -7.93 -15.48 -4.67
N LYS A 88 -7.12 -16.40 -5.22
CA LYS A 88 -7.41 -17.84 -5.36
C LYS A 88 -8.79 -18.12 -6.00
N GLY A 89 -9.20 -17.27 -6.95
CA GLY A 89 -10.49 -17.38 -7.63
C GLY A 89 -11.66 -16.68 -6.94
N GLU A 90 -11.53 -16.32 -5.66
CA GLU A 90 -12.56 -15.68 -4.84
C GLU A 90 -12.37 -14.16 -4.76
N TRP A 91 -13.47 -13.44 -4.53
CA TRP A 91 -13.43 -12.00 -4.29
C TRP A 91 -13.19 -11.70 -2.81
N VAL A 92 -12.11 -10.96 -2.53
CA VAL A 92 -11.79 -10.43 -1.21
C VAL A 92 -11.84 -8.91 -1.22
N TYR A 93 -11.87 -8.32 -0.02
CA TYR A 93 -12.07 -6.89 0.19
C TYR A 93 -10.78 -6.21 0.60
N LEU A 94 -10.35 -5.21 -0.15
CA LEU A 94 -9.30 -4.29 0.23
C LEU A 94 -9.95 -3.00 0.73
N TYR A 95 -9.81 -2.74 2.03
CA TYR A 95 -10.17 -1.48 2.66
C TYR A 95 -9.07 -0.47 2.41
N CYS A 96 -9.43 0.74 1.97
CA CYS A 96 -8.50 1.86 1.77
C CYS A 96 -9.05 3.11 2.47
N ALA A 97 -8.17 3.89 3.09
CA ALA A 97 -8.48 5.19 3.63
C ALA A 97 -7.52 6.22 3.06
N VAL A 98 -8.09 7.33 2.59
CA VAL A 98 -7.34 8.50 2.13
C VAL A 98 -7.86 9.74 2.83
N ASP A 99 -7.03 10.76 2.89
CA ASP A 99 -7.37 12.01 3.53
C ASP A 99 -8.07 12.99 2.57
N ALA A 100 -8.27 14.24 3.01
CA ALA A 100 -8.90 15.27 2.18
C ALA A 100 -8.11 15.57 0.89
N ALA A 101 -6.78 15.47 0.96
CA ALA A 101 -5.81 15.76 -0.10
C ALA A 101 -5.47 14.53 -0.97
N GLY A 102 -6.08 13.37 -0.72
CA GLY A 102 -5.83 12.13 -1.46
C GLY A 102 -4.57 11.37 -1.01
N GLN A 103 -3.97 11.75 0.11
CA GLN A 103 -2.84 11.05 0.73
C GLN A 103 -3.35 9.78 1.41
N THR A 104 -2.62 8.68 1.27
CA THR A 104 -3.03 7.39 1.83
C THR A 104 -2.82 7.38 3.35
N ILE A 105 -3.86 7.05 4.09
CA ILE A 105 -3.80 6.88 5.55
C ILE A 105 -3.36 5.45 5.84
N ASP A 106 -4.18 4.47 5.42
CA ASP A 106 -3.87 3.06 5.56
C ASP A 106 -4.75 2.19 4.66
N PHE A 107 -4.38 0.91 4.55
CA PHE A 107 -5.09 -0.12 3.78
C PHE A 107 -5.17 -1.45 4.55
N LEU A 108 -6.15 -2.30 4.26
CA LEU A 108 -6.26 -3.65 4.85
C LEU A 108 -6.94 -4.63 3.90
N LEU A 109 -6.27 -5.73 3.60
CA LEU A 109 -6.89 -6.86 2.91
C LEU A 109 -7.66 -7.75 3.90
N SER A 110 -8.91 -8.07 3.58
CA SER A 110 -9.80 -8.90 4.39
C SER A 110 -10.63 -9.82 3.50
N VAL A 111 -10.83 -11.06 3.93
CA VAL A 111 -11.73 -12.01 3.25
C VAL A 111 -13.20 -11.61 3.43
N LYS A 112 -13.54 -10.99 4.57
CA LYS A 112 -14.92 -10.64 4.93
C LYS A 112 -15.15 -9.13 4.90
N ARG A 113 -16.38 -8.75 4.54
CA ARG A 113 -16.90 -7.38 4.62
C ARG A 113 -17.85 -7.24 5.81
N ASP A 114 -17.29 -7.23 7.02
CA ASP A 114 -18.06 -7.17 8.27
C ASP A 114 -17.59 -6.02 9.18
N ALA A 115 -18.34 -5.77 10.26
CA ALA A 115 -18.02 -4.73 11.22
C ALA A 115 -16.70 -5.01 11.97
N THR A 116 -16.29 -6.28 12.08
CA THR A 116 -15.03 -6.68 12.73
C THR A 116 -13.82 -6.30 11.87
N ALA A 117 -13.89 -6.56 10.57
CA ALA A 117 -12.91 -6.13 9.58
C ALA A 117 -12.80 -4.61 9.53
N ALA A 118 -13.94 -3.90 9.52
CA ALA A 118 -13.95 -2.44 9.57
C ALA A 118 -13.32 -1.88 10.87
N LYS A 119 -13.62 -2.47 12.05
CA LYS A 119 -12.96 -2.09 13.32
C LYS A 119 -11.45 -2.33 13.26
N ARG A 120 -11.02 -3.50 12.76
CA ARG A 120 -9.60 -3.83 12.60
C ARG A 120 -8.91 -2.82 11.68
N PHE A 121 -9.55 -2.44 10.58
CA PHE A 121 -9.05 -1.44 9.66
C PHE A 121 -8.87 -0.08 10.34
N PHE A 122 -9.91 0.45 10.99
CA PHE A 122 -9.81 1.74 11.69
C PHE A 122 -8.74 1.73 12.78
N ARG A 123 -8.64 0.65 13.56
CA ARG A 123 -7.56 0.50 14.56
C ARG A 123 -6.18 0.51 13.93
N LYS A 124 -6.00 -0.15 12.79
CA LYS A 124 -4.74 -0.16 12.05
C LYS A 124 -4.39 1.26 11.60
N ALA A 125 -5.35 1.96 10.99
CA ALA A 125 -5.18 3.33 10.50
C ALA A 125 -4.86 4.32 11.64
N LEU A 126 -5.58 4.27 12.76
CA LEU A 126 -5.37 5.16 13.91
C LEU A 126 -4.04 4.94 14.64
N LYS A 127 -3.39 3.78 14.45
CA LYS A 127 -2.08 3.48 15.04
C LYS A 127 -0.92 4.06 14.25
N GLN A 128 -1.14 4.53 13.04
CA GLN A 128 -0.06 5.04 12.19
C GLN A 128 0.43 6.40 12.69
N SER A 129 1.75 6.60 12.72
CA SER A 129 2.37 7.81 13.26
C SER A 129 2.06 9.07 12.46
N HIS A 130 1.88 8.94 11.15
CA HIS A 130 1.57 10.06 10.24
C HIS A 130 0.08 10.43 10.22
N THR A 131 -0.76 9.70 10.98
CA THR A 131 -2.21 9.82 10.89
C THR A 131 -2.78 10.79 11.91
N VAL A 132 -3.48 11.81 11.42
CA VAL A 132 -4.28 12.71 12.27
C VAL A 132 -5.63 12.09 12.57
N ARG A 133 -6.02 12.10 13.86
CA ARG A 133 -7.33 11.57 14.29
C ARG A 133 -8.49 12.31 13.59
N PRO A 134 -9.45 11.59 13.00
CA PRO A 134 -10.44 12.22 12.16
C PRO A 134 -11.54 12.91 12.95
N ARG A 135 -11.91 14.12 12.52
CA ARG A 135 -13.16 14.76 12.96
C ARG A 135 -14.35 14.32 12.11
N THR A 136 -14.11 13.93 10.87
CA THR A 136 -15.14 13.44 9.94
C THR A 136 -14.61 12.24 9.19
N ILE A 137 -15.41 11.18 9.10
CA ILE A 137 -15.15 9.98 8.31
C ILE A 137 -16.27 9.88 7.28
N THR A 138 -15.92 9.93 6.00
CA THR A 138 -16.85 9.68 4.90
C THR A 138 -16.67 8.24 4.42
N VAL A 139 -17.77 7.50 4.36
CA VAL A 139 -17.80 6.09 3.95
C VAL A 139 -18.88 5.87 2.89
N ASP A 140 -18.80 4.77 2.17
CA ASP A 140 -19.94 4.25 1.41
C ASP A 140 -21.09 3.77 2.34
N LYS A 141 -22.27 3.52 1.78
CA LYS A 141 -23.49 3.09 2.48
C LYS A 141 -23.44 1.68 3.08
N ASN A 142 -22.25 1.13 3.32
CA ASN A 142 -22.09 -0.18 3.96
C ASN A 142 -22.55 -0.14 5.43
N ALA A 143 -23.41 -1.09 5.81
CA ALA A 143 -23.94 -1.25 7.16
C ALA A 143 -22.85 -1.58 8.22
N ALA A 144 -21.70 -2.11 7.80
CA ALA A 144 -20.59 -2.43 8.71
C ALA A 144 -19.98 -1.18 9.37
N TYR A 145 -19.91 -0.05 8.64
CA TYR A 145 -19.23 1.16 9.14
C TYR A 145 -19.95 1.86 10.30
N PRO A 146 -21.28 2.10 10.26
CA PRO A 146 -22.00 2.64 11.41
C PRO A 146 -21.85 1.78 12.67
N VAL A 147 -21.94 0.45 12.54
CA VAL A 147 -21.79 -0.49 13.65
C VAL A 147 -20.38 -0.43 14.23
N ALA A 148 -19.36 -0.45 13.38
CA ALA A 148 -17.96 -0.37 13.78
C ALA A 148 -17.66 0.96 14.50
N THR A 149 -18.03 2.09 13.89
CA THR A 149 -17.73 3.43 14.42
C THR A 149 -18.48 3.73 15.71
N LYS A 150 -19.75 3.32 15.86
CA LYS A 150 -20.51 3.46 17.12
C LYS A 150 -19.84 2.70 18.26
N ALA A 151 -19.41 1.46 18.01
CA ALA A 151 -18.71 0.66 19.00
C ALA A 151 -17.34 1.27 19.37
N MET A 152 -16.57 1.74 18.38
CA MET A 152 -15.26 2.38 18.62
C MET A 152 -15.37 3.71 19.37
N LYS A 153 -16.43 4.49 19.14
CA LYS A 153 -16.72 5.69 19.94
C LYS A 153 -17.02 5.37 21.40
N ARG A 154 -17.80 4.32 21.66
CA ARG A 154 -18.10 3.85 23.03
C ARG A 154 -16.84 3.38 23.75
N ALA A 155 -15.92 2.72 23.02
CA ALA A 155 -14.63 2.29 23.53
C ALA A 155 -13.59 3.41 23.67
N GLY A 156 -13.91 4.65 23.28
CA GLY A 156 -12.97 5.78 23.33
C GLY A 156 -11.85 5.76 22.29
N GLU A 157 -11.89 4.83 21.32
CA GLU A 157 -10.86 4.69 20.28
C GLU A 157 -10.95 5.80 19.23
N ILE A 158 -12.18 6.22 18.90
CA ILE A 158 -12.47 7.35 18.01
C ILE A 158 -13.06 8.48 18.85
N TRP A 159 -12.75 9.73 18.48
CA TRP A 159 -13.32 10.91 19.13
C TRP A 159 -14.85 10.87 19.14
N ARG A 160 -15.46 11.05 20.31
CA ARG A 160 -16.91 10.89 20.53
C ARG A 160 -17.78 11.71 19.57
N PHE A 161 -17.31 12.90 19.21
CA PHE A 161 -18.00 13.84 18.31
C PHE A 161 -17.63 13.69 16.83
N ALA A 162 -16.80 12.71 16.48
CA ALA A 162 -16.45 12.47 15.08
C ALA A 162 -17.70 12.17 14.26
N LYS A 163 -17.92 12.88 13.14
CA LYS A 163 -19.11 12.69 12.29
C LYS A 163 -18.85 11.58 11.27
N LEU A 164 -19.74 10.59 11.19
CA LEU A 164 -19.76 9.62 10.09
C LEU A 164 -20.71 10.14 9.01
N ARG A 165 -20.24 10.23 7.76
CA ARG A 165 -21.04 10.63 6.61
C ARG A 165 -21.12 9.47 5.62
N GLN A 166 -22.33 9.15 5.16
CA GLN A 166 -22.56 8.16 4.10
C GLN A 166 -22.94 8.91 2.82
N LEU A 167 -21.94 9.41 2.09
CA LEU A 167 -22.14 10.25 0.91
C LEU A 167 -21.36 9.69 -0.29
N LYS A 168 -22.07 9.12 -1.25
CA LYS A 168 -21.48 8.49 -2.44
C LYS A 168 -20.62 9.44 -3.27
N PHE A 169 -21.05 10.70 -3.43
CA PHE A 169 -20.41 11.67 -4.33
C PHE A 169 -19.02 12.15 -3.88
N LEU A 170 -18.63 11.92 -2.62
CA LEU A 170 -17.33 12.33 -2.08
C LEU A 170 -16.27 11.23 -2.18
N ASN A 171 -16.60 10.06 -2.73
CA ASN A 171 -15.71 8.89 -2.79
C ASN A 171 -14.79 8.87 -4.01
N ASN A 172 -14.96 9.78 -4.99
CA ASN A 172 -14.15 9.83 -6.22
C ASN A 172 -12.64 9.77 -5.96
N ILE A 173 -12.15 10.39 -4.88
CA ILE A 173 -10.73 10.40 -4.53
C ILE A 173 -10.24 9.01 -4.08
N VAL A 174 -11.04 8.28 -3.30
CA VAL A 174 -10.70 6.91 -2.90
C VAL A 174 -10.83 5.96 -4.09
N GLU A 175 -11.84 6.16 -4.94
CA GLU A 175 -12.00 5.37 -6.16
C GLU A 175 -10.85 5.56 -7.14
N GLN A 176 -10.33 6.79 -7.28
CA GLN A 176 -9.13 7.07 -8.06
C GLN A 176 -7.91 6.37 -7.45
N ASP A 177 -7.82 6.29 -6.12
CA ASP A 177 -6.77 5.57 -5.43
C ASP A 177 -6.80 4.07 -5.70
N HIS A 178 -8.00 3.46 -5.68
CA HIS A 178 -8.18 2.05 -6.02
C HIS A 178 -7.62 1.69 -7.40
N ARG A 179 -7.65 2.62 -8.37
CA ARG A 179 -7.07 2.39 -9.71
C ARG A 179 -5.57 2.15 -9.67
N ARG A 180 -4.84 2.77 -8.73
CA ARG A 180 -3.39 2.61 -8.57
C ARG A 180 -2.99 1.20 -8.16
N ILE A 181 -3.92 0.46 -7.55
CA ILE A 181 -3.73 -0.92 -7.12
C ILE A 181 -4.32 -1.89 -8.15
N LYS A 182 -5.52 -1.60 -8.66
CA LYS A 182 -6.20 -2.45 -9.64
C LYS A 182 -5.48 -2.51 -10.97
N CYS A 183 -4.87 -1.41 -11.44
CA CYS A 183 -4.16 -1.41 -12.71
C CYS A 183 -2.96 -2.37 -12.71
N PRO A 184 -2.04 -2.32 -11.71
CA PRO A 184 -0.95 -3.30 -11.63
C PRO A 184 -1.38 -4.75 -11.39
N VAL A 185 -2.51 -4.98 -10.70
CA VAL A 185 -3.00 -6.34 -10.41
C VAL A 185 -3.62 -7.02 -11.64
N ARG A 186 -4.20 -6.25 -12.58
CA ARG A 186 -4.92 -6.78 -13.75
C ARG A 186 -4.09 -7.70 -14.65
N PRO A 187 -2.86 -7.34 -15.08
CA PRO A 187 -2.02 -8.21 -15.91
C PRO A 187 -1.70 -9.56 -15.26
N GLY A 188 -1.62 -9.61 -13.93
CA GLY A 188 -1.36 -10.85 -13.18
C GLY A 188 -2.57 -11.78 -13.05
N LEU A 189 -3.76 -11.38 -13.54
CA LEU A 189 -5.02 -12.11 -13.41
C LEU A 189 -5.42 -12.42 -11.95
N GLY A 190 -5.00 -11.55 -11.02
CA GLY A 190 -5.23 -11.71 -9.59
C GLY A 190 -4.17 -12.57 -8.89
N PHE A 191 -4.38 -12.85 -7.61
CA PHE A 191 -3.39 -13.55 -6.78
C PHE A 191 -3.76 -15.02 -6.56
N LYS A 192 -2.77 -15.89 -6.36
CA LYS A 192 -2.98 -17.32 -6.05
C LYS A 192 -3.05 -17.62 -4.55
N SER A 193 -2.55 -16.72 -3.70
CA SER A 193 -2.51 -16.85 -2.24
C SER A 193 -2.84 -15.52 -1.56
N PHE A 194 -3.54 -15.60 -0.42
CA PHE A 194 -3.87 -14.42 0.39
C PHE A 194 -2.62 -13.74 0.97
N VAL A 195 -1.65 -14.53 1.42
CA VAL A 195 -0.38 -13.99 1.95
C VAL A 195 0.35 -13.22 0.86
N SER A 196 0.43 -13.82 -0.33
CA SER A 196 1.10 -13.17 -1.46
C SER A 196 0.39 -11.92 -1.93
N ALA A 197 -0.94 -11.93 -1.97
CA ALA A 197 -1.73 -10.73 -2.22
C ALA A 197 -1.42 -9.63 -1.22
N SER A 198 -1.43 -9.95 0.07
CA SER A 198 -1.15 -8.98 1.13
C SER A 198 0.25 -8.38 1.04
N GLN A 199 1.27 -9.19 0.75
CA GLN A 199 2.65 -8.74 0.62
C GLN A 199 2.84 -7.85 -0.61
N THR A 200 2.32 -8.25 -1.76
CA THR A 200 2.44 -7.47 -2.99
C THR A 200 1.63 -6.16 -2.91
N ILE A 201 0.41 -6.20 -2.37
CA ILE A 201 -0.41 -4.99 -2.19
C ILE A 201 0.30 -3.98 -1.28
N ALA A 202 0.99 -4.44 -0.23
CA ALA A 202 1.79 -3.55 0.60
C ALA A 202 2.85 -2.80 -0.23
N GLY A 203 3.51 -3.48 -1.16
CA GLY A 203 4.43 -2.85 -2.11
C GLY A 203 3.76 -1.87 -3.07
N TYR A 204 2.60 -2.23 -3.64
CA TYR A 204 1.85 -1.34 -4.52
C TYR A 204 1.44 -0.06 -3.81
N GLU A 205 0.95 -0.16 -2.57
CA GLU A 205 0.58 0.98 -1.74
C GLU A 205 1.80 1.84 -1.38
N ALA A 206 2.93 1.21 -1.03
CA ALA A 206 4.18 1.93 -0.75
C ALA A 206 4.64 2.77 -1.95
N VAL A 207 4.66 2.18 -3.15
CA VAL A 207 5.03 2.88 -4.38
C VAL A 207 3.97 3.93 -4.75
N ALA A 208 2.68 3.65 -4.53
CA ALA A 208 1.61 4.62 -4.76
C ALA A 208 1.77 5.87 -3.88
N MET A 209 2.05 5.70 -2.58
CA MET A 209 2.33 6.80 -1.64
C MET A 209 3.54 7.64 -2.08
N ILE A 210 4.63 6.98 -2.48
CA ILE A 210 5.82 7.66 -3.02
C ILE A 210 5.47 8.47 -4.27
N ARG A 211 4.73 7.87 -5.22
CA ARG A 211 4.34 8.53 -6.48
C ARG A 211 3.39 9.70 -6.29
N LYS A 212 2.58 9.70 -5.22
CA LYS A 212 1.73 10.84 -4.83
C LYS A 212 2.52 12.03 -4.28
N GLY A 213 3.82 11.85 -4.01
CA GLY A 213 4.60 12.86 -3.30
C GLY A 213 4.24 12.96 -1.82
N GLN A 214 3.71 11.87 -1.23
CA GLN A 214 3.36 11.83 0.20
C GLN A 214 4.61 11.86 1.10
N VAL A 215 5.75 11.48 0.54
CA VAL A 215 7.03 11.43 1.23
C VAL A 215 7.68 12.82 1.20
N LEU A 216 8.30 13.24 2.31
CA LEU A 216 8.95 14.56 2.41
C LEU A 216 10.02 14.79 1.32
N ASN A 217 10.88 13.78 1.07
CA ASN A 217 12.07 13.87 0.23
C ASN A 217 11.92 13.23 -1.16
N ALA A 218 10.70 12.95 -1.61
CA ALA A 218 10.45 12.39 -2.92
C ALA A 218 9.24 13.09 -3.56
N PRO A 219 9.45 14.12 -4.39
CA PRO A 219 8.36 14.84 -5.02
C PRO A 219 7.58 13.94 -5.99
N ALA A 220 6.31 14.30 -6.21
CA ALA A 220 5.50 13.67 -7.24
C ALA A 220 6.15 13.85 -8.62
N ASN A 221 5.98 12.88 -9.50
CA ASN A 221 6.46 12.89 -10.89
C ASN A 221 7.99 12.97 -11.10
N ASP A 222 8.82 12.95 -10.05
CA ASP A 222 10.28 12.81 -10.19
C ASP A 222 10.71 11.36 -9.96
N MET A 223 10.88 10.61 -11.06
CA MET A 223 11.28 9.21 -10.99
C MET A 223 12.70 9.01 -10.44
N ARG A 224 13.62 9.99 -10.61
CA ARG A 224 15.00 9.89 -10.13
C ARG A 224 15.05 10.09 -8.63
N ALA A 225 14.40 11.13 -8.11
CA ALA A 225 14.30 11.36 -6.67
C ALA A 225 13.60 10.18 -5.97
N GLN A 226 12.51 9.65 -6.55
CA GLN A 226 11.83 8.48 -6.00
C GLN A 226 12.70 7.22 -5.99
N ARG A 227 13.49 6.99 -7.06
CA ARG A 227 14.47 5.89 -7.11
C ARG A 227 15.50 6.03 -5.99
N ASN A 228 16.12 7.20 -5.88
CA ASN A 228 17.19 7.44 -4.92
C ASN A 228 16.67 7.33 -3.48
N PHE A 229 15.44 7.81 -3.23
CA PHE A 229 14.76 7.62 -1.95
C PHE A 229 14.57 6.14 -1.60
N ILE A 230 14.05 5.32 -2.53
CA ILE A 230 13.85 3.88 -2.31
C ILE A 230 15.19 3.17 -2.07
N ALA A 231 16.23 3.50 -2.84
CA ALA A 231 17.58 2.95 -2.65
C ALA A 231 18.13 3.27 -1.25
N ALA A 232 18.03 4.53 -0.83
CA ALA A 232 18.47 4.99 0.49
C ALA A 232 17.71 4.31 1.64
N LEU A 233 16.39 4.10 1.48
CA LEU A 233 15.57 3.36 2.45
C LEU A 233 16.05 1.91 2.64
N LEU A 234 16.42 1.25 1.54
CA LEU A 234 16.85 -0.14 1.56
C LEU A 234 18.36 -0.30 1.80
N GLY A 235 19.10 0.81 1.91
CA GLY A 235 20.52 0.82 2.27
C GLY A 235 21.45 0.51 1.09
N VAL A 236 20.99 0.79 -0.13
CA VAL A 236 21.81 0.71 -1.35
C VAL A 236 22.34 2.12 -1.64
N ALA A 237 23.63 2.22 -1.94
CA ALA A 237 24.21 3.49 -2.38
C ALA A 237 23.50 3.95 -3.67
N ALA A 238 23.11 5.23 -3.72
CA ALA A 238 22.33 5.81 -4.81
C ALA A 238 23.23 6.33 -5.94
#